data_AF-A0A969GJ94-F1
#
_entry.id   AF-A0A969GJ94-F1
#
_cell.length_a   1.000
_cell.length_b   1.000
_cell.length_c   1.000
_cell.angle_alpha   90.00
_cell.angle_beta   90.00
_cell.angle_gamma   90.00
#
_symmetry.space_group_name_H-M   'P 1'
#
loop_
_entity.id
_entity.type
_entity.pdbx_description
1 polymer ?
#
loop_
_entity_poly.entity_id
_entity_poly.type
_entity_poly.pdbx_seq_one_letter_code
_entity_poly.pdbx_strand_id
1 'polypeptide(L)'
;MGAVSPLQPEELYRRCDPAQFDFETTDDLGNLVDFIGQDRPIKAIELGIGIRRKGYNIFALGPAGTGKYTLLSHFIEERAAQRTP
;
A
#
# COMPACT_ATOMS: atom_id res chain seq x y z
N MET A 1 1.77 31.55 -27.65
CA MET A 1 2.27 31.00 -26.36
C MET A 1 2.34 32.16 -25.40
N GLY A 2 1.45 32.20 -24.40
CA GLY A 2 1.44 33.27 -23.40
C GLY A 2 2.72 33.23 -22.57
N ALA A 3 3.22 34.40 -22.15
CA ALA A 3 4.38 34.48 -21.28
C ALA A 3 4.08 33.76 -19.95
N VAL A 4 4.88 32.75 -19.63
CA VAL A 4 4.80 32.03 -18.35
C VAL A 4 5.51 32.86 -17.30
N SER A 5 4.83 33.18 -16.19
CA SER A 5 5.43 33.91 -15.07
C SER A 5 6.45 33.01 -14.35
N PRO A 6 7.65 33.52 -14.02
CA PRO A 6 8.63 32.75 -13.28
C PRO A 6 8.14 32.48 -11.85
N LEU A 7 8.37 31.25 -11.38
CA LEU A 7 8.08 30.84 -10.00
C LEU A 7 9.11 31.46 -9.04
N GLN A 8 8.66 31.83 -7.85
CA GLN A 8 9.54 32.23 -6.76
C GLN A 8 10.25 30.99 -6.18
N PRO A 9 11.44 31.14 -5.58
CA PRO A 9 12.20 30.02 -5.00
C PRO A 9 11.38 29.18 -4.01
N GLU A 10 10.47 29.80 -3.26
CA GLU A 10 9.61 29.17 -2.27
C GLU A 10 8.55 28.26 -2.92
N GLU A 11 8.17 28.52 -4.17
CA GLU A 11 7.20 27.73 -4.94
C GLU A 11 7.85 26.49 -5.57
N LEU A 12 9.19 26.41 -5.59
CA LEU A 12 9.95 25.29 -6.13
C LEU A 12 10.03 24.10 -5.18
N TYR A 13 9.79 24.33 -3.88
CA TYR A 13 9.98 23.32 -2.84
C TYR A 13 8.74 23.15 -1.96
N ARG A 14 8.21 21.92 -1.91
CA ARG A 14 7.20 21.55 -0.93
C ARG A 14 7.89 21.13 0.36
N ARG A 15 7.96 22.05 1.32
CA ARG A 15 8.54 21.78 2.64
C ARG A 15 7.67 20.79 3.43
N CYS A 16 8.30 19.74 3.93
CA CYS A 16 7.76 18.92 5.01
C CYS A 16 8.22 19.51 6.33
N ASP A 17 7.31 19.91 7.21
CA ASP A 17 7.66 20.45 8.53
C ASP A 17 7.90 19.30 9.52
N PRO A 18 9.11 19.06 10.02
CA PRO A 18 9.35 17.97 10.96
C PRO A 18 8.59 18.15 12.29
N ALA A 19 8.26 19.39 12.66
CA ALA A 19 7.52 19.68 13.89
C ALA A 19 6.05 19.19 13.85
N GLN A 20 5.57 18.73 12.69
CA GLN A 20 4.23 18.16 12.55
C GLN A 20 4.12 16.71 13.07
N PHE A 21 5.25 16.07 13.40
CA PHE A 21 5.29 14.66 13.79
C PHE A 21 5.58 14.50 15.28
N ASP A 22 4.93 13.54 15.90
CA ASP A 22 5.09 13.21 17.32
C ASP A 22 6.17 12.14 17.58
N PHE A 23 7.13 11.97 16.65
CA PHE A 23 8.23 11.00 16.74
C PHE A 23 9.57 11.63 16.35
N GLU A 24 10.68 11.10 16.89
CA GLU A 24 12.03 11.62 16.62
C GLU A 24 12.68 10.93 15.43
N THR A 25 12.51 9.60 15.33
CA THR A 25 13.07 8.77 14.26
C THR A 25 12.04 7.78 13.73
N THR A 26 12.25 7.25 12.52
CA THR A 26 11.37 6.22 11.98
C THR A 26 11.39 4.90 12.75
N ASP A 27 12.40 4.69 13.61
CA ASP A 27 12.49 3.51 14.47
C ASP A 27 11.46 3.57 15.62
N ASP A 28 10.96 4.77 15.94
CA ASP A 28 9.89 4.98 16.93
C ASP A 28 8.50 4.59 16.38
N LEU A 29 8.40 4.37 15.07
CA LEU A 29 7.16 3.97 14.41
C LEU A 29 6.98 2.47 14.51
N GLY A 30 5.76 2.04 14.85
CA GLY A 30 5.38 0.64 14.74
C GLY A 30 5.49 0.15 13.29
N ASN A 31 5.69 -1.16 13.11
CA ASN A 31 5.67 -1.77 11.79
C ASN A 31 4.37 -1.44 11.06
N LEU A 32 4.47 -0.72 9.95
CA LEU A 32 3.33 -0.36 9.14
C LEU A 32 2.97 -1.56 8.25
N VAL A 33 1.86 -2.23 8.57
CA VAL A 33 1.29 -3.32 7.75
C VAL A 33 0.16 -2.79 6.86
N ASP A 34 0.18 -1.48 6.55
CA ASP A 34 -0.83 -0.87 5.70
C ASP A 34 -0.32 -0.67 4.28
N PHE A 35 -1.05 -1.25 3.34
CA PHE A 35 -0.79 -1.10 1.91
C PHE A 35 -1.49 0.17 1.40
N ILE A 36 -0.76 1.28 1.41
CA ILE A 36 -1.28 2.61 1.06
C ILE A 36 -1.85 2.62 -0.37
N GLY A 37 -3.11 3.04 -0.52
CA GLY A 37 -3.79 3.19 -1.82
C GLY A 37 -4.19 1.87 -2.49
N GLN A 38 -4.20 0.76 -1.75
CA GLN A 38 -4.50 -0.58 -2.29
C GLN A 38 -5.87 -1.13 -1.84
N ASP A 39 -6.82 -0.27 -1.47
CA ASP A 39 -8.14 -0.68 -0.94
C ASP A 39 -8.88 -1.66 -1.87
N ARG A 40 -8.83 -1.42 -3.19
CA ARG A 40 -9.52 -2.26 -4.17
C ARG A 40 -8.86 -3.65 -4.30
N PRO A 41 -7.53 -3.77 -4.50
CA PRO A 41 -6.86 -5.07 -4.46
C PRO A 41 -7.09 -5.85 -3.17
N ILE A 42 -7.02 -5.19 -2.00
CA ILE A 42 -7.26 -5.85 -0.70
C ILE A 42 -8.65 -6.52 -0.67
N LYS A 43 -9.71 -5.77 -0.97
CA LYS A 43 -11.08 -6.30 -1.00
C LYS A 43 -11.26 -7.48 -1.97
N ALA A 44 -10.58 -7.42 -3.12
CA ALA A 44 -10.63 -8.49 -4.11
C ALA A 44 -9.93 -9.77 -3.61
N ILE A 45 -8.83 -9.62 -2.87
CA ILE A 45 -8.09 -10.74 -2.26
C ILE A 45 -8.94 -11.39 -1.16
N GLU A 46 -9.51 -10.59 -0.25
CA GLU A 46 -10.40 -11.08 0.82
C GLU A 46 -11.58 -11.89 0.26
N LEU A 47 -12.24 -11.35 -0.77
CA LEU A 47 -13.32 -12.04 -1.48
C LEU A 47 -12.83 -13.34 -2.11
N GLY A 48 -11.73 -13.29 -2.87
CA GLY A 48 -11.20 -14.44 -3.60
C GLY A 48 -10.79 -15.58 -2.68
N ILE A 49 -10.11 -15.27 -1.57
CA ILE A 49 -9.69 -16.25 -0.55
C ILE A 49 -10.88 -16.85 0.20
N GLY A 50 -11.98 -16.11 0.32
CA GLY A 50 -13.23 -16.57 0.93
C GLY A 50 -13.96 -17.65 0.11
N ILE A 51 -13.73 -17.71 -1.21
CA ILE A 51 -14.43 -18.63 -2.11
C ILE A 51 -13.83 -20.05 -1.99
N ARG A 52 -14.54 -20.95 -1.31
CA ARG A 52 -14.17 -22.37 -1.18
C ARG A 52 -14.65 -23.20 -2.37
N ARG A 53 -14.09 -22.93 -3.56
CA ARG A 53 -14.40 -23.69 -4.78
C ARG A 53 -13.12 -24.18 -5.46
N LYS A 54 -13.04 -25.49 -5.71
CA LYS A 54 -11.92 -26.07 -6.46
C LYS A 54 -11.83 -25.44 -7.86
N GLY A 55 -10.63 -25.05 -8.25
CA GLY A 55 -10.36 -24.41 -9.54
C GLY A 55 -10.63 -22.91 -9.59
N TYR A 56 -11.00 -22.28 -8.47
CA TYR A 56 -11.03 -20.83 -8.36
C TYR A 56 -9.60 -20.30 -8.13
N ASN A 57 -9.14 -19.39 -8.98
CA ASN A 57 -7.79 -18.84 -8.95
C ASN A 57 -7.83 -17.31 -8.85
N ILE A 58 -6.81 -16.73 -8.23
CA ILE A 58 -6.60 -15.28 -8.16
C ILE A 58 -5.43 -14.92 -9.08
N PHE A 59 -5.59 -13.87 -9.89
CA PHE A 59 -4.53 -13.32 -10.73
C PHE A 59 -4.32 -11.84 -10.40
N ALA A 60 -3.08 -11.46 -10.06
CA ALA A 60 -2.74 -10.08 -9.73
C ALA A 60 -2.02 -9.39 -10.89
N LEU A 61 -2.63 -8.31 -11.38
CA LEU A 61 -2.10 -7.47 -12.46
C LEU A 61 -1.73 -6.08 -11.92
N GLY A 62 -0.58 -5.57 -12.36
CA GLY A 62 -0.15 -4.21 -12.07
C GLY A 62 1.33 -3.99 -12.37
N PRO A 63 1.82 -2.74 -12.33
CA PRO A 63 3.21 -2.39 -12.63
C PRO A 63 4.23 -3.19 -11.81
N ALA A 64 5.46 -3.28 -12.30
CA ALA A 64 6.57 -3.84 -11.52
C ALA A 64 6.83 -2.95 -10.28
N GLY A 65 7.28 -3.55 -9.18
CA GLY A 65 7.60 -2.83 -7.94
C GLY A 65 6.40 -2.44 -7.05
N THR A 66 5.16 -2.75 -7.44
CA THR A 66 3.97 -2.40 -6.63
C THR A 66 3.64 -3.38 -5.51
N GLY A 67 4.57 -4.27 -5.13
CA GLY A 67 4.38 -5.18 -4.00
C GLY A 67 3.29 -6.25 -4.17
N LYS A 68 2.84 -6.56 -5.40
CA LYS A 68 1.73 -7.51 -5.66
C LYS A 68 1.89 -8.86 -4.94
N TYR A 69 3.10 -9.42 -4.99
CA TYR A 69 3.41 -10.70 -4.35
C TYR A 69 3.36 -10.57 -2.83
N THR A 70 4.05 -9.56 -2.27
CA THR A 70 4.06 -9.28 -0.83
C THR A 70 2.65 -9.11 -0.26
N LEU A 71 1.79 -8.35 -0.98
CA LEU A 71 0.39 -8.17 -0.61
C LEU A 71 -0.36 -9.50 -0.59
N LEU A 72 -0.29 -10.28 -1.68
CA LEU A 72 -1.00 -11.57 -1.76
C LEU A 72 -0.54 -12.54 -0.67
N SER A 73 0.76 -12.71 -0.49
CA SER A 73 1.32 -13.65 0.49
C SER A 73 0.90 -13.28 1.91
N HIS A 74 0.96 -12.00 2.28
CA HIS A 74 0.54 -11.52 3.59
C HIS A 74 -0.89 -11.97 3.93
N PHE A 75 -1.86 -11.66 3.06
CA PHE A 75 -3.27 -11.99 3.30
C PHE A 75 -3.56 -13.50 3.25
N ILE A 76 -2.84 -14.26 2.41
CA ILE A 76 -2.97 -15.72 2.35
C ILE A 76 -2.46 -16.36 3.64
N GLU A 77 -1.27 -15.95 4.10
CA GLU A 77 -0.65 -16.46 5.33
C GLU A 77 -1.50 -16.12 6.55
N GLU A 78 -1.97 -14.88 6.65
CA GLU A 78 -2.86 -14.44 7.72
C GLU A 78 -4.14 -15.28 7.75
N ARG A 79 -4.77 -15.51 6.60
CA ARG A 79 -5.97 -16.35 6.53
C ARG A 79 -5.69 -17.81 6.88
N ALA A 80 -4.54 -18.34 6.48
CA ALA A 80 -4.13 -19.71 6.76
C ALA A 80 -3.90 -19.91 8.27
N ALA A 81 -3.25 -18.97 8.95
CA ALA A 81 -3.02 -19.00 10.39
C ALA A 81 -4.34 -19.06 11.20
N GLN A 82 -5.41 -18.47 10.67
CA GLN A 82 -6.73 -18.48 11.31
C GLN A 82 -7.55 -19.77 11.03
N ARG A 83 -7.07 -20.68 10.17
CA ARG A 83 -7.77 -21.95 9.91
C ARG A 83 -7.22 -23.03 10.84
N THR A 84 -8.10 -23.63 11.63
CA THR A 84 -7.81 -24.89 12.32
C THR A 84 -7.55 -25.99 11.28
N PRO A 85 -6.52 -26.83 11.46
CA PRO A 85 -6.20 -27.92 10.54
C PRO A 85 -7.37 -28.90 10.31
#